data_AF-A0A7X7L6J5-F1
#
_entry.id   AF-A0A7X7L6J5-F1
#
_cell.length_a   1.000
_cell.length_b   1.000
_cell.length_c   1.000
_cell.angle_alpha   90.00
_cell.angle_beta   90.00
_cell.angle_gamma   90.00
#
_symmetry.space_group_name_H-M   'P 1'
#
loop_
_entity.id
_entity.type
_entity.pdbx_description
1 polymer ?
#
loop_
_entity_poly.entity_id
_entity_poly.type
_entity_poly.pdbx_seq_one_letter_code
_entity_poly.pdbx_strand_id
1 'polypeptide(L)'
;MNKHNILHHIPKTKEGTYYTIDFPMPHGMEIVTVAYSYKRFRGKSLRLSKMVNIVDIGLIDADNRFIGWSGSAKSSVFTGQYTATQGYAMVPLKPGVWKIIVGAYKIPEEGLDVSYEISYKKSEARWFIGDLHMHSNASDGKHDIFTLTQMASKKKLDFIAVSNHNNY
;
A
#
# COMPACT_ATOMS: atom_id res chain seq x y z
N MET A 1 -15.72 4.55 9.43
CA MET A 1 -14.25 4.63 9.19
C MET A 1 -13.84 6.07 9.39
N ASN A 2 -12.90 6.36 10.31
CA ASN A 2 -12.37 7.72 10.43
C ASN A 2 -11.44 7.97 9.25
N LYS A 3 -11.79 8.94 8.42
CA LYS A 3 -10.96 9.44 7.33
C LYS A 3 -10.26 10.71 7.78
N HIS A 4 -8.98 10.83 7.48
CA HIS A 4 -8.20 12.04 7.69
C HIS A 4 -7.81 12.59 6.33
N ASN A 5 -8.15 13.84 6.04
CA ASN A 5 -7.90 14.46 4.74
C ASN A 5 -6.85 15.55 4.89
N ILE A 6 -5.89 15.57 3.97
CA ILE A 6 -4.85 16.60 3.87
C ILE A 6 -4.92 17.20 2.47
N LEU A 7 -5.20 18.49 2.39
CA LEU A 7 -5.01 19.25 1.16
C LEU A 7 -3.63 19.87 1.20
N HIS A 8 -2.81 19.60 0.18
CA HIS A 8 -1.43 20.04 0.15
C HIS A 8 -1.09 20.67 -1.20
N HIS A 9 -0.52 21.88 -1.17
CA HIS A 9 -0.04 22.57 -2.35
C HIS A 9 1.44 22.27 -2.59
N ILE A 10 1.77 21.66 -3.72
CA ILE A 10 3.14 21.42 -4.17
C ILE A 10 3.59 22.62 -5.02
N PRO A 11 4.48 23.49 -4.54
CA PRO A 11 4.99 24.59 -5.36
C PRO A 11 5.94 24.06 -6.44
N LYS A 12 6.02 24.77 -7.58
CA LYS A 12 6.94 24.44 -8.68
C LYS A 12 8.40 24.29 -8.24
N THR A 13 8.83 25.06 -7.24
CA THR A 13 10.19 25.01 -6.68
C THR A 13 10.55 23.66 -6.03
N LYS A 14 9.58 22.80 -5.77
CA LYS A 14 9.80 21.42 -5.29
C LYS A 14 9.91 20.39 -6.41
N GLU A 15 9.72 20.78 -7.68
CA GLU A 15 9.88 19.85 -8.79
C GLU A 15 11.27 19.17 -8.77
N GLY A 16 11.30 17.85 -9.00
CA GLY A 16 12.51 17.04 -8.93
C GLY A 16 12.98 16.71 -7.51
N THR A 17 12.22 17.11 -6.48
CA THR A 17 12.59 16.86 -5.07
C THR A 17 11.63 15.90 -4.37
N TYR A 18 12.09 15.43 -3.20
CA TYR A 18 11.33 14.59 -2.27
C TYR A 18 11.25 15.31 -0.92
N TYR A 19 10.06 15.34 -0.34
CA TYR A 19 9.85 15.84 1.02
C TYR A 19 8.67 15.10 1.66
N THR A 20 8.37 15.43 2.92
CA THR A 20 7.38 14.70 3.69
C THR A 20 6.23 15.58 4.18
N ILE A 21 5.07 14.94 4.34
CA ILE A 21 3.90 15.49 5.03
C ILE A 21 3.52 14.52 6.15
N ASP A 22 3.30 15.05 7.34
CA ASP A 22 2.99 14.26 8.53
C ASP A 22 1.50 13.92 8.60
N PHE A 23 1.18 12.72 9.10
CA PHE A 23 -0.17 12.31 9.45
C PHE A 23 -0.17 11.40 10.69
N PRO A 24 -1.25 11.39 11.49
CA PRO A 24 -1.31 10.61 12.71
C PRO A 24 -1.64 9.15 12.45
N MET A 25 -0.90 8.21 13.04
CA MET A 25 -1.27 6.80 13.13
C MET A 25 -1.93 6.51 14.49
N PRO A 26 -3.24 6.18 14.52
CA PRO A 26 -3.92 5.86 15.77
C PRO A 26 -3.52 4.48 16.33
N HIS A 27 -3.88 4.22 17.59
CA HIS A 27 -3.66 2.93 18.24
C HIS A 27 -4.55 1.82 17.69
N GLY A 28 -4.00 0.61 17.56
CA GLY A 28 -4.76 -0.60 17.24
C GLY A 28 -5.25 -0.66 15.79
N MET A 29 -4.45 -0.17 14.84
CA MET A 29 -4.74 -0.28 13.42
C MET A 29 -4.12 -1.54 12.83
N GLU A 30 -4.85 -2.19 11.93
CA GLU A 30 -4.39 -3.33 11.13
C GLU A 30 -3.87 -2.88 9.77
N ILE A 31 -4.56 -1.92 9.13
CA ILE A 31 -4.22 -1.38 7.81
C ILE A 31 -4.31 0.13 7.86
N VAL A 32 -3.33 0.80 7.27
CA VAL A 32 -3.43 2.20 6.84
C VAL A 32 -3.45 2.23 5.33
N THR A 33 -4.36 3.02 4.77
CA THR A 33 -4.47 3.28 3.34
C THR A 33 -4.32 4.77 3.10
N VAL A 34 -3.40 5.16 2.22
CA VAL A 34 -3.24 6.53 1.74
C VAL A 34 -3.64 6.57 0.27
N ALA A 35 -4.76 7.21 -0.02
CA ALA A 35 -5.18 7.58 -1.36
C ALA A 35 -4.80 9.04 -1.62
N TYR A 36 -4.53 9.38 -2.88
CA TYR A 36 -4.23 10.75 -3.26
C TYR A 36 -4.77 11.06 -4.65
N SER A 37 -5.21 12.29 -4.83
CA SER A 37 -5.85 12.77 -6.04
C SER A 37 -5.37 14.16 -6.41
N TYR A 38 -5.14 14.36 -7.70
CA TYR A 38 -4.68 15.61 -8.30
C TYR A 38 -4.97 15.58 -9.79
N LYS A 39 -4.86 16.75 -10.45
CA LYS A 39 -5.05 16.86 -11.90
C LYS A 39 -3.89 16.20 -12.65
N ARG A 40 -3.98 14.89 -12.86
CA ARG A 40 -2.90 14.09 -13.45
C ARG A 40 -2.84 14.14 -14.98
N PHE A 41 -4.01 14.18 -15.62
CA PHE A 41 -4.15 14.15 -17.07
C PHE A 41 -4.82 15.41 -17.60
N ARG A 42 -4.47 15.78 -18.83
CA ARG A 42 -5.15 16.82 -19.61
C ARG A 42 -5.53 16.25 -20.97
N GLY A 43 -6.80 16.37 -21.35
CA GLY A 43 -7.30 15.89 -22.64
C GLY A 43 -8.83 15.77 -22.65
N LYS A 44 -9.43 15.72 -23.86
CA LYS A 44 -10.89 15.65 -24.05
C LYS A 44 -11.46 14.21 -24.00
N SER A 45 -10.62 13.18 -24.05
CA SER A 45 -11.01 11.76 -23.89
C SER A 45 -9.86 10.91 -23.33
N LEU A 46 -10.17 9.71 -22.81
CA LEU A 46 -9.19 8.75 -22.29
C LEU A 46 -8.07 8.42 -23.29
N ARG A 47 -8.42 8.24 -24.58
CA ARG A 47 -7.45 7.94 -25.66
C ARG A 47 -6.52 9.10 -26.02
N LEU A 48 -6.90 10.34 -25.69
CA LEU A 48 -6.16 11.57 -26.00
C LEU A 48 -5.66 12.27 -24.72
N SER A 49 -5.65 11.56 -23.59
CA SER A 49 -5.25 12.12 -22.31
C SER A 49 -3.72 12.08 -22.17
N LYS A 50 -3.10 13.27 -22.11
CA LYS A 50 -1.66 13.40 -21.86
C LYS A 50 -1.44 13.52 -20.36
N MET A 51 -0.52 12.73 -19.82
CA MET A 51 -0.09 12.89 -18.43
C MET A 51 0.71 14.21 -18.32
N VAL A 52 0.14 15.18 -17.61
CA VAL A 52 0.69 16.53 -17.49
C VAL A 52 1.40 16.74 -16.17
N ASN A 53 0.92 16.10 -15.11
CA ASN A 53 1.46 16.22 -13.76
C ASN A 53 1.75 14.84 -13.19
N ILE A 54 2.84 14.72 -12.44
CA ILE A 54 3.32 13.45 -11.90
C ILE A 54 3.75 13.69 -10.46
N VAL A 55 3.05 13.04 -9.55
CA VAL A 55 3.37 12.99 -8.13
C VAL A 55 3.49 11.53 -7.76
N ASP A 56 4.62 11.16 -7.20
CA ASP A 56 4.86 9.83 -6.66
C ASP A 56 4.59 9.83 -5.15
N ILE A 57 4.36 8.64 -4.59
CA ILE A 57 3.96 8.47 -3.19
C ILE A 57 4.84 7.42 -2.50
N GLY A 58 5.26 7.74 -1.28
CA GLY A 58 5.89 6.78 -0.37
C GLY A 58 5.42 6.95 1.06
N LEU A 59 5.80 6.03 1.92
CA LEU A 59 5.46 6.05 3.35
C LEU A 59 6.69 5.86 4.22
N ILE A 60 6.71 6.58 5.34
CA ILE A 60 7.67 6.44 6.44
C ILE A 60 6.88 6.24 7.74
N ASP A 61 7.31 5.31 8.57
CA ASP A 61 6.64 5.02 9.85
C ASP A 61 7.04 5.98 10.98
N ALA A 62 6.43 5.77 12.16
CA ALA A 62 6.70 6.55 13.36
C ALA A 62 8.15 6.47 13.87
N ASP A 63 8.91 5.44 13.49
CA ASP A 63 10.33 5.27 13.84
C ASP A 63 11.25 5.85 12.74
N ASN A 64 10.71 6.61 11.78
CA ASN A 64 11.40 7.13 10.60
C ASN A 64 11.97 6.05 9.65
N ARG A 65 11.36 4.86 9.61
CA ARG A 65 11.75 3.80 8.69
C ARG A 65 11.00 3.94 7.37
N PHE A 66 11.72 3.80 6.27
CA PHE A 66 11.12 3.73 4.95
C PHE A 66 10.26 2.46 4.82
N ILE A 67 8.97 2.64 4.54
CA ILE A 67 8.01 1.53 4.40
C ILE A 67 7.86 1.14 2.94
N GLY A 68 7.86 2.10 2.02
CA GLY A 68 7.70 1.76 0.61
C GLY A 68 7.46 2.96 -0.28
N TRP A 69 7.43 2.67 -1.57
CA TRP A 69 7.30 3.67 -2.63
C TRP A 69 6.46 3.14 -3.79
N SER A 70 5.76 4.05 -4.45
CA SER A 70 5.15 3.81 -5.75
C SER A 70 5.24 5.06 -6.59
N GLY A 71 5.58 4.87 -7.87
CA GLY A 71 5.38 5.91 -8.86
C GLY A 71 3.90 6.26 -9.01
N SER A 72 3.62 7.33 -9.75
CA SER A 72 2.26 7.86 -9.88
C SER A 72 1.20 6.86 -10.37
N ALA A 73 1.57 5.72 -10.98
CA ALA A 73 0.65 4.71 -11.54
C ALA A 73 -0.50 4.33 -10.58
N LYS A 74 -0.23 4.23 -9.28
CA LYS A 74 -1.25 3.93 -8.26
C LYS A 74 -1.85 5.23 -7.70
N SER A 75 -3.17 5.27 -7.57
CA SER A 75 -3.90 6.36 -6.88
C SER A 75 -4.08 6.12 -5.38
N SER A 76 -3.74 4.92 -4.90
CA SER A 76 -3.77 4.56 -3.49
C SER A 76 -2.74 3.47 -3.18
N VAL A 77 -2.25 3.50 -1.95
CA VAL A 77 -1.33 2.51 -1.38
C VAL A 77 -1.78 2.18 0.03
N PHE A 78 -1.50 0.97 0.48
CA PHE A 78 -1.81 0.52 1.83
C PHE A 78 -0.68 -0.36 2.39
N THR A 79 -0.57 -0.39 3.71
CA THR A 79 0.33 -1.29 4.44
C THR A 79 -0.33 -1.72 5.75
N GLY A 80 0.03 -2.92 6.19
CA GLY A 80 -0.37 -3.57 7.42
C GLY A 80 0.58 -4.71 7.75
N GLN A 81 0.40 -5.34 8.91
CA GLN A 81 1.32 -6.37 9.40
C GLN A 81 1.36 -7.62 8.52
N TYR A 82 0.24 -7.97 7.89
CA TYR A 82 0.09 -9.23 7.13
C TYR A 82 -0.22 -9.01 5.65
N THR A 83 -0.35 -7.76 5.20
CA THR A 83 -0.62 -7.43 3.81
C THR A 83 -0.17 -6.01 3.51
N ALA A 84 0.32 -5.78 2.30
CA ALA A 84 0.70 -4.46 1.83
C ALA A 84 0.58 -4.36 0.32
N THR A 85 0.55 -3.13 -0.18
CA THR A 85 0.72 -2.85 -1.60
C THR A 85 2.11 -3.31 -2.06
N GLN A 86 2.22 -3.96 -3.22
CA GLN A 86 3.54 -4.32 -3.77
C GLN A 86 4.48 -3.10 -3.84
N GLY A 87 5.69 -3.25 -3.30
CA GLY A 87 6.65 -2.16 -3.09
C GLY A 87 6.61 -1.54 -1.69
N TYR A 88 5.73 -2.02 -0.80
CA TYR A 88 5.65 -1.63 0.61
C TYR A 88 5.90 -2.82 1.53
N ALA A 89 6.60 -2.56 2.63
CA ALA A 89 6.88 -3.53 3.68
C ALA A 89 5.61 -3.87 4.46
N MET A 90 5.50 -5.13 4.88
CA MET A 90 4.48 -5.59 5.82
C MET A 90 5.05 -5.47 7.23
N VAL A 91 4.55 -4.51 8.01
CA VAL A 91 5.07 -4.17 9.34
C VAL A 91 3.94 -3.92 10.32
N PRO A 92 4.14 -4.16 11.64
CA PRO A 92 3.21 -3.70 12.67
C PRO A 92 3.00 -2.19 12.58
N LEU A 93 1.74 -1.74 12.59
CA LEU A 93 1.40 -0.32 12.53
C LEU A 93 1.56 0.34 13.89
N LYS A 94 2.76 0.87 14.16
CA LYS A 94 3.05 1.58 15.41
C LYS A 94 2.30 2.91 15.47
N PRO A 95 1.61 3.22 16.58
CA PRO A 95 0.99 4.53 16.79
C PRO A 95 2.05 5.64 16.81
N GLY A 96 1.69 6.85 16.36
CA GLY A 96 2.61 7.99 16.33
C GLY A 96 2.45 8.84 15.08
N VAL A 97 3.47 9.62 14.74
CA VAL A 97 3.45 10.47 13.54
C VAL A 97 4.11 9.70 12.39
N TRP A 98 3.32 9.35 11.39
CA TRP A 98 3.79 8.78 10.14
C TRP A 98 3.96 9.86 9.09
N LYS A 99 4.66 9.56 8.01
CA LYS A 99 4.92 10.54 6.94
C LYS A 99 4.58 9.98 5.58
N ILE A 100 3.92 10.80 4.77
CA ILE A 100 3.78 10.61 3.32
C ILE A 100 5.02 11.23 2.68
N ILE A 101 5.76 10.47 1.88
CA ILE A 101 6.79 11.01 1.00
C ILE A 101 6.11 11.50 -0.27
N VAL A 102 6.30 12.78 -0.59
CA VAL A 102 5.80 13.42 -1.80
C VAL A 102 6.94 13.50 -2.82
N GLY A 103 6.85 12.72 -3.89
CA GLY A 103 7.75 12.83 -5.04
C GLY A 103 7.22 13.80 -6.07
N ALA A 104 7.70 15.04 -6.07
CA ALA A 104 7.22 16.08 -6.98
C ALA A 104 7.91 15.98 -8.35
N TYR A 105 7.60 14.94 -9.13
CA TYR A 105 8.33 14.66 -10.38
C TYR A 105 8.03 15.65 -11.51
N LYS A 106 6.75 15.99 -11.72
CA LYS A 106 6.33 16.95 -12.75
C LYS A 106 5.19 17.83 -12.25
N ILE A 107 5.49 19.10 -12.05
CA ILE A 107 4.63 20.11 -11.41
C ILE A 107 4.48 21.30 -12.37
N PRO A 108 3.27 21.84 -12.58
CA PRO A 108 3.08 23.00 -13.46
C PRO A 108 3.59 24.28 -12.78
N GLU A 109 3.78 25.35 -13.55
CA GLU A 109 4.37 26.61 -13.04
C GLU A 109 3.58 27.22 -11.88
N GLU A 110 2.26 27.10 -11.92
CA GLU A 110 1.35 27.56 -10.87
C GLU A 110 1.35 26.70 -9.60
N GLY A 111 2.11 25.59 -9.58
CA GLY A 111 2.05 24.59 -8.52
C GLY A 111 0.84 23.66 -8.65
N LEU A 112 0.75 22.67 -7.76
CA LEU A 112 -0.24 21.61 -7.86
C LEU A 112 -0.86 21.30 -6.50
N ASP A 113 -2.18 21.44 -6.41
CA ASP A 113 -2.93 20.94 -5.27
C ASP A 113 -3.14 19.43 -5.37
N VAL A 114 -2.79 18.75 -4.28
CA VAL A 114 -2.97 17.31 -4.11
C VAL A 114 -3.77 17.07 -2.84
N SER A 115 -4.85 16.30 -2.97
CA SER A 115 -5.66 15.86 -1.84
C SER A 115 -5.27 14.45 -1.45
N TYR A 116 -4.86 14.25 -0.21
CA TYR A 116 -4.56 12.95 0.39
C TYR A 116 -5.69 12.55 1.32
N GLU A 117 -6.25 11.35 1.11
CA GLU A 117 -7.21 10.72 2.01
C GLU A 117 -6.52 9.54 2.71
N ILE A 118 -6.41 9.64 4.02
CA ILE A 118 -5.88 8.59 4.88
C ILE A 118 -7.03 7.90 5.59
N SER A 119 -7.10 6.59 5.46
CA SER A 119 -8.11 5.76 6.11
C SER A 119 -7.45 4.60 6.84
N TYR A 120 -8.12 4.14 7.90
CA TYR A 120 -7.60 3.08 8.76
C TYR A 120 -8.62 1.97 8.92
N LYS A 121 -8.11 0.74 8.96
CA LYS A 121 -8.84 -0.43 9.40
C LYS A 121 -8.35 -0.78 10.80
N LYS A 122 -9.26 -0.87 11.77
CA LYS A 122 -8.92 -1.32 13.13
C LYS A 122 -8.54 -2.80 13.12
N SER A 123 -7.62 -3.16 14.02
CA SER A 123 -7.41 -4.55 14.40
C SER A 123 -8.58 -4.98 15.28
N GLU A 124 -9.20 -6.10 14.92
CA GLU A 124 -10.33 -6.69 15.63
C GLU A 124 -10.22 -8.21 15.58
N ALA A 125 -10.74 -8.87 16.62
CA ALA A 125 -10.84 -10.31 16.64
C ALA A 125 -11.80 -10.78 15.54
N ARG A 126 -11.37 -11.73 14.73
CA ARG A 126 -12.19 -12.34 13.68
C ARG A 126 -11.80 -13.79 13.48
N TRP A 127 -12.75 -14.57 12.96
CA TRP A 127 -12.48 -15.92 12.51
C TRP A 127 -11.76 -15.89 11.16
N PHE A 128 -10.74 -16.73 11.04
CA PHE A 128 -10.08 -17.01 9.78
C PHE A 128 -10.32 -18.47 9.43
N ILE A 129 -10.67 -18.73 8.17
CA ILE A 129 -10.91 -20.08 7.66
C ILE A 129 -9.67 -20.49 6.87
N GLY A 130 -9.01 -21.54 7.32
CA GLY A 130 -7.80 -22.03 6.68
C GLY A 130 -7.60 -23.52 6.88
N ASP A 131 -6.60 -24.05 6.19
CA ASP A 131 -6.16 -25.43 6.32
C ASP A 131 -4.76 -25.44 6.95
N LEU A 132 -4.62 -26.20 8.04
CA LEU A 132 -3.41 -26.25 8.84
C LEU A 132 -2.49 -27.42 8.48
N HIS A 133 -2.90 -28.30 7.56
CA HIS A 133 -2.11 -29.49 7.21
C HIS A 133 -2.26 -29.83 5.73
N MET A 134 -1.27 -29.42 4.93
CA MET A 134 -1.15 -29.87 3.54
C MET A 134 0.31 -30.07 3.12
N HIS A 135 0.50 -30.92 2.12
CA HIS A 135 1.80 -31.24 1.56
C HIS A 135 1.93 -30.64 0.17
N SER A 136 3.11 -30.11 -0.16
CA SER A 136 3.48 -29.76 -1.52
C SER A 136 4.29 -30.88 -2.17
N ASN A 137 4.59 -30.73 -3.45
CA ASN A 137 5.50 -31.61 -4.19
C ASN A 137 6.96 -31.58 -3.71
N ALA A 138 7.28 -30.81 -2.66
CA ALA A 138 8.59 -30.89 -1.99
C ALA A 138 8.66 -32.05 -0.97
N SER A 139 7.55 -32.72 -0.68
CA SER A 139 7.53 -34.07 -0.09
C SER A 139 6.71 -35.03 -0.97
N ASP A 140 5.45 -35.24 -0.62
CA ASP A 140 4.53 -36.26 -1.14
C ASP A 140 3.22 -35.65 -1.65
N GLY A 141 3.10 -34.32 -1.60
CA GLY A 141 1.98 -33.58 -2.17
C GLY A 141 2.00 -33.56 -3.71
N LYS A 142 0.83 -33.36 -4.32
CA LYS A 142 0.68 -33.37 -5.79
C LYS A 142 0.98 -32.04 -6.48
N HIS A 143 1.01 -30.95 -5.73
CA HIS A 143 1.01 -29.59 -6.28
C HIS A 143 2.15 -28.76 -5.66
N ASP A 144 2.71 -27.85 -6.45
CA ASP A 144 3.64 -26.84 -5.94
C ASP A 144 2.91 -25.79 -5.07
N ILE A 145 3.68 -25.00 -4.31
CA ILE A 145 3.15 -23.98 -3.39
C ILE A 145 2.30 -22.94 -4.13
N PHE A 146 2.68 -22.58 -5.36
CA PHE A 146 1.95 -21.60 -6.15
C PHE A 146 0.55 -22.11 -6.51
N THR A 147 0.47 -23.35 -7.01
CA THR A 147 -0.77 -24.04 -7.36
C THR A 147 -1.65 -24.25 -6.13
N LEU A 148 -1.07 -24.68 -5.00
CA LEU A 148 -1.79 -24.79 -3.72
C LEU A 148 -2.40 -23.45 -3.29
N THR A 149 -1.63 -22.36 -3.41
CA THR A 149 -2.12 -21.00 -3.10
C THR A 149 -3.27 -20.58 -4.01
N GLN A 150 -3.18 -20.87 -5.32
CA GLN A 150 -4.29 -20.60 -6.26
C GLN A 150 -5.55 -21.40 -5.92
N MET A 151 -5.41 -22.66 -5.53
CA MET A 151 -6.53 -23.52 -5.12
C MET A 151 -7.17 -23.01 -3.83
N ALA A 152 -6.37 -22.65 -2.83
CA ALA A 152 -6.82 -22.06 -1.58
C ALA A 152 -7.59 -20.75 -1.80
N SER A 153 -7.06 -19.88 -2.65
CA SER A 153 -7.70 -18.62 -3.05
C SER A 153 -9.06 -18.86 -3.73
N LYS A 154 -9.14 -19.81 -4.67
CA LYS A 154 -10.42 -20.20 -5.31
C LYS A 154 -11.44 -20.74 -4.31
N LYS A 155 -10.98 -21.43 -3.27
CA LYS A 155 -11.79 -21.94 -2.16
C LYS A 155 -12.11 -20.90 -1.09
N LYS A 156 -11.62 -19.66 -1.25
CA LYS A 156 -11.79 -18.55 -0.30
C LYS A 156 -11.25 -18.87 1.10
N LEU A 157 -10.17 -19.63 1.18
CA LEU A 157 -9.41 -19.76 2.43
C LEU A 157 -8.62 -18.47 2.68
N ASP A 158 -8.58 -18.04 3.94
CA ASP A 158 -7.81 -16.89 4.39
C ASP A 158 -6.31 -17.21 4.49
N PHE A 159 -5.98 -18.46 4.81
CA PHE A 159 -4.60 -18.94 4.91
C PHE A 159 -4.50 -20.45 4.65
N ILE A 160 -3.27 -20.90 4.39
CA ILE A 160 -2.89 -22.32 4.35
C ILE A 160 -1.56 -22.51 5.06
N ALA A 161 -1.35 -23.68 5.68
CA ALA A 161 -0.07 -24.09 6.22
C ALA A 161 0.46 -25.31 5.47
N VAL A 162 1.56 -25.12 4.74
CA VAL A 162 2.25 -26.22 4.04
C VAL A 162 3.25 -26.87 5.00
N SER A 163 2.95 -28.11 5.40
CA SER A 163 3.62 -28.89 6.43
C SER A 163 4.23 -30.16 5.82
N ASN A 164 5.20 -29.98 4.92
CA ASN A 164 5.88 -31.10 4.28
C ASN A 164 6.53 -32.03 5.31
N HIS A 165 6.65 -33.32 4.95
CA HIS A 165 7.47 -34.24 5.73
C HIS A 165 8.90 -33.71 5.83
N ASN A 166 9.57 -34.12 6.90
CA ASN A 166 10.98 -33.84 7.03
C ASN A 166 11.76 -34.98 6.36
N ASN A 167 12.70 -34.60 5.51
CA ASN A 167 13.42 -35.51 4.64
C ASN A 167 14.78 -35.77 5.30
N TYR A 168 14.81 -36.58 6.36
CA TYR A 168 16.05 -37.12 6.94
C TYR A 168 16.27 -38.56 6.50
#